data_AF-V8QR48-F1
#
_entry.id   AF-V8QR48-F1
#
_cell.length_a   1.000
_cell.length_b   1.000
_cell.length_c   1.000
_cell.angle_alpha   90.00
_cell.angle_beta   90.00
_cell.angle_gamma   90.00
#
_symmetry.space_group_name_H-M   'P 1'
#
loop_
_entity.id
_entity.type
_entity.pdbx_description
1 polymer ?
#
loop_
_entity_poly.entity_id
_entity_poly.type
_entity_poly.pdbx_seq_one_letter_code
_entity_poly.pdbx_strand_id
1 'polypeptide(L)'
;MLRRPHRQMSDFSQGQGRRGQGRSLLARGIAYLSRREYSEYELRKKLAPHADSPDELDTVMARLKKENWQSDSRFLQATTNVSAQKWGAVRIAAKLRQHKLAEEEVNAALQSLNDTEYARAKVVWEKKFKGQVYSTPQEYARQTRFLLSRGFSADIVRKIIRSPSED
;
A
#
# COMPACT_ATOMS: atom_id res chain seq x y z
N MET A 1 49.33 25.29 -61.50
CA MET A 1 49.74 23.88 -61.68
C MET A 1 49.76 23.23 -60.30
N LEU A 2 49.16 22.11 -59.95
CA LEU A 2 48.32 21.06 -60.53
C LEU A 2 47.66 20.38 -59.29
N ARG A 3 46.33 20.37 -59.18
CA ARG A 3 45.43 19.19 -59.16
C ARG A 3 45.05 18.63 -57.75
N ARG A 4 43.72 18.60 -57.55
CA ARG A 4 42.86 17.95 -56.51
C ARG A 4 43.02 16.40 -56.49
N PRO A 5 42.19 15.60 -55.77
CA PRO A 5 41.52 15.68 -54.44
C PRO A 5 41.68 14.37 -53.60
N HIS A 6 41.25 14.35 -52.33
CA HIS A 6 40.68 13.12 -51.77
C HIS A 6 39.50 13.37 -50.82
N ARG A 7 38.58 12.41 -50.85
CA ARG A 7 37.16 12.46 -50.47
C ARG A 7 36.97 11.74 -49.12
N GLN A 8 35.99 12.22 -48.35
CA GLN A 8 35.23 11.62 -47.23
C GLN A 8 35.70 10.30 -46.63
N MET A 9 35.72 10.24 -45.29
CA MET A 9 35.05 9.16 -44.55
C MET A 9 34.56 9.66 -43.20
N SER A 10 33.29 9.37 -42.95
CA SER A 10 32.58 9.39 -41.68
C SER A 10 33.34 8.66 -40.58
N ASP A 11 33.27 9.18 -39.35
CA ASP A 11 33.13 8.26 -38.22
C ASP A 11 32.15 8.81 -37.19
N PHE A 12 31.04 8.09 -37.06
CA PHE A 12 30.13 8.20 -35.95
C PHE A 12 30.95 7.92 -34.68
N SER A 13 31.12 8.92 -33.82
CA SER A 13 31.59 8.67 -32.46
C SER A 13 30.57 7.79 -31.74
N GLN A 14 30.79 6.49 -31.83
CA GLN A 14 30.36 5.52 -30.83
C GLN A 14 31.03 5.87 -29.50
N GLY A 15 30.29 5.64 -28.42
CA GLY A 15 30.91 5.35 -27.13
C GLY A 15 30.42 6.21 -25.99
N GLN A 16 29.12 6.09 -25.64
CA GLN A 16 28.75 6.27 -24.25
C GLN A 16 28.09 5.00 -23.73
N GLY A 17 28.95 4.15 -23.15
CA GLY A 17 28.70 3.46 -21.89
C GLY A 17 27.51 2.49 -21.85
N ARG A 18 27.84 1.21 -21.98
CA ARG A 18 27.08 0.09 -21.37
C ARG A 18 26.77 0.41 -19.90
N ARG A 19 25.62 1.02 -19.60
CA ARG A 19 25.04 1.00 -18.25
C ARG A 19 24.58 -0.43 -17.99
N GLY A 20 25.12 -1.06 -16.94
CA GLY A 20 24.99 -2.50 -16.67
C GLY A 20 23.57 -3.01 -16.78
N GLN A 21 23.42 -4.22 -17.33
CA GLN A 21 22.15 -4.93 -17.57
C GLN A 21 21.38 -5.19 -16.26
N GLY A 22 20.77 -4.16 -15.69
CA GLY A 22 19.71 -4.27 -14.70
C GLY A 22 18.38 -4.58 -15.39
N ARG A 23 17.43 -5.15 -14.63
CA ARG A 23 16.04 -5.29 -15.11
C ARG A 23 15.52 -3.91 -15.54
N SER A 24 14.83 -3.87 -16.70
CA SER A 24 14.13 -2.67 -17.17
C SER A 24 13.12 -2.17 -16.13
N LEU A 25 12.76 -0.89 -16.20
CA LEU A 25 11.81 -0.29 -15.26
C LEU A 25 10.45 -1.02 -15.29
N LEU A 26 9.98 -1.41 -16.49
CA LEU A 26 8.79 -2.25 -16.66
C LEU A 26 8.93 -3.62 -15.96
N ALA A 27 10.05 -4.32 -16.17
CA ALA A 27 10.29 -5.61 -15.54
C ALA A 27 10.36 -5.50 -14.00
N ARG A 28 10.87 -4.38 -13.47
CA ARG A 28 10.82 -4.08 -12.02
C ARG A 28 9.40 -3.86 -11.54
N GLY A 29 8.60 -3.10 -12.29
CA GLY A 29 7.18 -2.86 -11.98
C GLY A 29 6.39 -4.16 -11.91
N ILE A 30 6.51 -5.01 -12.92
CA ILE A 30 5.89 -6.34 -12.96
C ILE A 30 6.37 -7.20 -11.79
N ALA A 31 7.67 -7.19 -11.47
CA ALA A 31 8.20 -7.96 -10.33
C ALA A 31 7.71 -7.46 -8.95
N TYR A 32 7.31 -6.19 -8.82
CA TYR A 32 6.59 -5.73 -7.63
C TYR A 32 5.17 -6.28 -7.63
N LEU A 33 4.42 -6.03 -8.71
CA LEU A 33 3.01 -6.39 -8.85
C LEU A 33 2.76 -7.90 -8.79
N SER A 34 3.74 -8.72 -9.17
CA SER A 34 3.66 -10.18 -9.06
C SER A 34 3.65 -10.69 -7.63
N ARG A 35 4.06 -9.87 -6.65
CA ARG A 35 4.12 -10.26 -5.23
C ARG A 35 2.87 -9.85 -4.46
N ARG A 36 2.29 -8.71 -4.80
CA ARG A 36 1.04 -8.17 -4.23
C ARG A 36 0.58 -6.97 -5.05
N GLU A 37 -0.63 -6.52 -4.76
CA GLU A 37 -1.14 -5.25 -5.27
C GLU A 37 -0.39 -4.03 -4.70
N TYR A 38 -0.22 -3.01 -5.54
CA TYR A 38 0.36 -1.72 -5.23
C TYR A 38 -0.53 -0.60 -5.77
N SER A 39 -0.77 0.44 -4.96
CA SER A 39 -1.31 1.69 -5.46
C SER A 39 -0.34 2.29 -6.47
N GLU A 40 -0.82 3.11 -7.40
CA GLU A 40 0.02 3.88 -8.30
C GLU A 40 1.05 4.71 -7.51
N TYR A 41 0.62 5.40 -6.46
CA TYR A 41 1.50 6.23 -5.64
C TYR A 41 2.68 5.45 -5.04
N GLU A 42 2.39 4.31 -4.40
CA GLU A 42 3.42 3.43 -3.84
C GLU A 42 4.36 2.89 -4.93
N LEU A 43 3.80 2.44 -6.06
CA LEU A 43 4.60 1.87 -7.14
C LEU A 43 5.51 2.90 -7.77
N ARG A 44 5.00 4.12 -8.05
CA ARG A 44 5.80 5.25 -8.52
C ARG A 44 6.96 5.56 -7.57
N LYS A 45 6.69 5.64 -6.26
CA LYS A 45 7.73 5.89 -5.26
C LYS A 45 8.82 4.81 -5.25
N LYS A 46 8.46 3.55 -5.54
CA LYS A 46 9.42 2.43 -5.64
C LYS A 46 10.21 2.42 -6.94
N LEU A 47 9.60 2.86 -8.04
CA LEU A 47 10.23 2.86 -9.36
C LEU A 47 11.07 4.12 -9.61
N ALA A 48 10.73 5.26 -9.01
CA ALA A 48 11.40 6.53 -9.24
C ALA A 48 12.94 6.49 -9.07
N PRO A 49 13.53 5.81 -8.06
CA PRO A 49 14.99 5.69 -7.94
C PRO A 49 15.68 4.89 -9.05
N HIS A 50 14.90 4.25 -9.93
CA HIS A 50 15.39 3.40 -11.02
C HIS A 50 15.03 3.95 -12.40
N ALA A 51 14.27 5.04 -12.47
CA ALA A 51 13.89 5.69 -13.72
C ALA A 51 14.98 6.71 -14.11
N ASP A 52 15.31 6.76 -15.39
CA ASP A 52 16.23 7.76 -15.95
C ASP A 52 15.56 9.14 -16.00
N SER A 53 14.23 9.20 -16.09
CA SER A 53 13.45 10.44 -16.09
C SER A 53 12.01 10.26 -15.57
N PRO A 54 11.32 11.34 -15.18
CA PRO A 54 9.89 11.31 -14.89
C PRO A 54 9.04 10.79 -16.05
N ASP A 55 9.38 11.15 -17.29
CA ASP A 55 8.64 10.72 -18.49
C ASP A 55 8.73 9.21 -18.75
N GLU A 56 9.88 8.59 -18.45
CA GLU A 56 10.04 7.14 -18.50
C GLU A 56 9.11 6.47 -17.48
N LEU A 57 9.07 7.00 -16.26
CA LEU A 57 8.19 6.50 -15.21
C LEU A 57 6.72 6.63 -15.61
N ASP A 58 6.30 7.76 -16.16
CA ASP A 58 4.93 7.97 -16.65
C ASP A 58 4.57 6.99 -17.77
N THR A 59 5.47 6.77 -18.71
CA THR A 59 5.29 5.81 -19.81
C THR A 59 5.11 4.38 -19.27
N VAL A 60 5.95 3.95 -18.33
CA VAL A 60 5.85 2.63 -17.72
C VAL A 60 4.57 2.49 -16.90
N MET A 61 4.20 3.50 -16.11
CA MET A 61 2.97 3.49 -15.32
C MET A 61 1.72 3.42 -16.20
N ALA A 62 1.67 4.20 -17.29
CA ALA A 62 0.58 4.16 -18.26
C ALA A 62 0.43 2.76 -18.88
N ARG A 63 1.56 2.12 -19.23
CA ARG A 63 1.56 0.75 -19.75
C ARG A 63 1.04 -0.26 -18.73
N LEU A 64 1.54 -0.21 -17.49
CA LEU A 64 1.11 -1.11 -16.42
C LEU A 64 -0.39 -1.00 -16.13
N LYS A 65 -0.96 0.21 -16.20
CA LYS A 65 -2.41 0.43 -16.08
C LYS A 65 -3.17 -0.10 -17.30
N LYS A 66 -2.72 0.24 -18.51
CA LYS A 66 -3.37 -0.18 -19.76
C LYS A 66 -3.44 -1.70 -19.90
N GLU A 67 -2.37 -2.40 -19.53
CA GLU A 67 -2.31 -3.86 -19.51
C GLU A 67 -2.94 -4.46 -18.24
N ASN A 68 -3.59 -3.66 -17.40
CA ASN A 68 -4.27 -4.06 -16.17
C ASN A 68 -3.37 -4.75 -15.12
N TRP A 69 -2.05 -4.57 -15.20
CA TRP A 69 -1.12 -5.01 -14.15
C TRP A 69 -1.30 -4.20 -12.86
N GLN A 70 -1.56 -2.90 -12.98
CA GLN A 70 -1.78 -2.00 -11.84
C GLN A 70 -3.24 -1.55 -11.78
N SER A 71 -3.84 -1.61 -10.59
CA SER A 71 -5.19 -1.11 -10.32
C SER A 71 -5.30 -0.63 -8.87
N ASP A 72 -5.66 0.64 -8.70
CA ASP A 72 -5.86 1.24 -7.38
C ASP A 72 -7.05 0.62 -6.64
N SER A 73 -8.11 0.26 -7.35
CA SER A 73 -9.28 -0.42 -6.79
C SER A 73 -8.92 -1.82 -6.25
N ARG A 74 -8.14 -2.62 -7.01
CA ARG A 74 -7.63 -3.91 -6.51
C ARG A 74 -6.70 -3.73 -5.31
N PHE A 75 -5.84 -2.72 -5.34
CA PHE A 75 -4.98 -2.39 -4.20
C PHE A 75 -5.80 -2.03 -2.95
N LEU A 76 -6.82 -1.19 -3.09
CA LEU A 76 -7.71 -0.78 -2.00
C LEU A 76 -8.39 -1.99 -1.38
N GLN A 77 -9.00 -2.84 -2.20
CA GLN A 77 -9.70 -4.04 -1.74
C GLN A 77 -8.75 -5.03 -1.06
N ALA A 78 -7.63 -5.37 -1.69
CA ALA A 78 -6.64 -6.30 -1.13
C ALA A 78 -6.06 -5.77 0.19
N THR A 79 -5.71 -4.49 0.24
CA THR A 79 -5.17 -3.85 1.44
C THR A 79 -6.18 -3.83 2.58
N THR A 80 -7.44 -3.51 2.27
CA THR A 80 -8.53 -3.49 3.25
C THR A 80 -8.76 -4.88 3.83
N ASN A 81 -8.90 -5.90 2.98
CA ASN A 81 -9.16 -7.28 3.39
C ASN A 81 -8.06 -7.82 4.32
N VAL A 82 -6.79 -7.64 3.95
CA VAL A 82 -5.66 -8.10 4.76
C VAL A 82 -5.55 -7.32 6.08
N SER A 83 -5.80 -6.01 6.05
CA SER A 83 -5.64 -5.16 7.24
C SER A 83 -6.78 -5.34 8.24
N ALA A 84 -8.00 -5.56 7.77
CA ALA A 84 -9.21 -5.72 8.58
C ALA A 84 -9.12 -6.88 9.59
N GLN A 85 -8.31 -7.90 9.30
CA GLN A 85 -8.07 -9.04 10.20
C GLN A 85 -7.34 -8.66 11.49
N LYS A 86 -6.65 -7.51 11.52
CA LYS A 86 -5.71 -7.15 12.60
C LYS A 86 -5.93 -5.74 13.14
N TRP A 87 -6.47 -4.84 12.32
CA TRP A 87 -6.52 -3.40 12.60
C TRP A 87 -7.95 -2.87 12.48
N GLY A 88 -8.26 -1.86 13.27
CA GLY A 88 -9.50 -1.11 13.19
C GLY A 88 -9.50 -0.06 12.10
N ALA A 89 -10.67 0.51 11.83
CA ALA A 89 -10.93 1.38 10.70
C ALA A 89 -10.04 2.64 10.72
N VAL A 90 -9.74 3.20 11.90
CA VAL A 90 -8.91 4.40 12.04
C VAL A 90 -7.52 4.19 11.43
N ARG A 91 -6.89 3.06 11.73
CA ARG A 91 -5.52 2.77 11.26
C ARG A 91 -5.52 2.39 9.78
N ILE A 92 -6.57 1.70 9.31
CA ILE A 92 -6.72 1.37 7.89
C ILE A 92 -6.94 2.65 7.08
N ALA A 93 -7.79 3.57 7.54
CA ALA A 93 -8.02 4.87 6.93
C ALA A 93 -6.73 5.68 6.81
N ALA A 94 -5.96 5.78 7.89
CA ALA A 94 -4.67 6.48 7.90
C ALA A 94 -3.69 5.91 6.87
N LYS A 95 -3.70 4.59 6.67
CA LYS A 95 -2.90 3.94 5.62
C LYS A 95 -3.43 4.30 4.24
N LEU A 96 -4.72 4.06 3.96
CA LEU A 96 -5.31 4.26 2.63
C LEU A 96 -5.19 5.71 2.13
N ARG A 97 -5.38 6.69 3.01
CA ARG A 97 -5.26 8.12 2.66
C ARG A 97 -3.86 8.54 2.19
N GLN A 98 -2.82 7.77 2.49
CA GLN A 98 -1.46 8.05 2.00
C GLN A 98 -1.26 7.67 0.53
N HIS A 99 -2.19 6.91 -0.07
CA HIS A 99 -2.02 6.33 -1.39
C HIS A 99 -2.66 7.12 -2.53
N LYS A 100 -3.23 8.30 -2.24
CA LYS A 100 -3.85 9.19 -3.25
C LYS A 100 -4.93 8.49 -4.11
N LEU A 101 -5.71 7.62 -3.48
CA LEU A 101 -6.82 6.91 -4.11
C LEU A 101 -8.03 7.83 -4.28
N ALA A 102 -9.00 7.43 -5.10
CA ALA A 102 -10.29 8.13 -5.22
C ALA A 102 -10.99 8.18 -3.86
N GLU A 103 -11.44 9.38 -3.47
CA GLU A 103 -11.99 9.60 -2.13
C GLU A 103 -13.30 8.84 -1.91
N GLU A 104 -14.12 8.74 -2.95
CA GLU A 104 -15.38 8.00 -2.95
C GLU A 104 -15.16 6.51 -2.68
N GLU A 105 -14.18 5.89 -3.34
CA GLU A 105 -13.84 4.48 -3.13
C GLU A 105 -13.29 4.25 -1.72
N VAL A 106 -12.43 5.15 -1.23
CA VAL A 106 -11.90 5.07 0.13
C VAL A 106 -13.04 5.17 1.15
N ASN A 107 -13.95 6.14 1.00
CA ASN A 107 -15.07 6.33 1.92
C ASN A 107 -16.01 5.11 1.92
N ALA A 108 -16.32 4.54 0.75
CA ALA A 108 -17.13 3.32 0.65
C ALA A 108 -16.47 2.11 1.36
N ALA A 109 -15.15 1.95 1.20
CA ALA A 109 -14.40 0.90 1.89
C ALA A 109 -14.38 1.13 3.41
N LEU A 110 -14.24 2.37 3.88
CA LEU A 110 -14.27 2.72 5.30
C LEU A 110 -15.66 2.50 5.91
N GLN A 111 -16.73 2.78 5.19
CA GLN A 111 -18.09 2.49 5.65
C GLN A 111 -18.28 0.99 5.88
N SER A 112 -17.92 0.16 4.90
CA SER A 112 -17.96 -1.31 5.02
C SER A 112 -17.13 -1.83 6.21
N LEU A 113 -15.98 -1.19 6.49
CA LEU A 113 -15.16 -1.51 7.65
C LEU A 113 -15.83 -1.12 8.96
N ASN A 114 -16.53 0.01 9.03
CA ASN A 114 -17.24 0.45 10.24
C ASN A 114 -18.40 -0.51 10.56
N ASP A 115 -19.17 -0.92 9.55
CA ASP A 115 -20.33 -1.80 9.71
C ASP A 115 -19.98 -3.13 10.38
N THR A 116 -18.77 -3.64 10.13
CA THR A 116 -18.29 -4.91 10.69
C THR A 116 -17.26 -4.74 11.82
N GLU A 117 -16.99 -3.50 12.27
CA GLU A 117 -15.86 -3.19 13.17
C GLU A 117 -15.95 -3.90 14.52
N TYR A 118 -17.14 -3.94 15.12
CA TYR A 118 -17.37 -4.62 16.39
C TYR A 118 -16.96 -6.09 16.34
N ALA A 119 -17.44 -6.83 15.35
CA ALA A 119 -17.17 -8.26 15.21
C ALA A 119 -15.67 -8.54 15.02
N ARG A 120 -14.99 -7.75 14.18
CA ARG A 120 -13.54 -7.90 13.98
C ARG A 120 -12.74 -7.57 15.24
N ALA A 121 -13.12 -6.51 15.94
CA ALA A 121 -12.48 -6.10 17.19
C ALA A 121 -12.62 -7.18 18.27
N LYS A 122 -13.80 -7.80 18.39
CA LYS A 122 -14.05 -8.92 19.32
C LYS A 122 -13.13 -10.11 19.04
N VAL A 123 -13.01 -10.54 17.77
CA VAL A 123 -12.09 -11.63 17.38
C VAL A 123 -10.64 -11.31 17.72
N VAL A 124 -10.18 -10.08 17.47
CA VAL A 124 -8.81 -9.65 17.80
C VAL A 124 -8.57 -9.63 19.31
N TRP A 125 -9.56 -9.18 20.08
CA TRP A 125 -9.53 -9.17 21.54
C TRP A 125 -9.49 -10.60 22.12
N GLU A 126 -10.41 -11.47 21.71
CA GLU A 126 -10.49 -12.87 22.14
C GLU A 126 -9.21 -13.64 21.84
N LYS A 127 -8.60 -13.41 20.68
CA LYS A 127 -7.33 -14.06 20.34
C LYS A 127 -6.21 -13.70 21.32
N LYS A 128 -6.18 -12.45 21.82
CA LYS A 128 -5.13 -11.94 22.71
C LYS A 128 -5.39 -12.24 24.17
N PHE A 129 -6.64 -12.10 24.63
CA PHE A 129 -7.02 -12.18 26.04
C PHE A 129 -7.85 -13.43 26.37
N LYS A 130 -8.10 -14.30 25.39
CA LYS A 130 -8.83 -15.58 25.57
C LYS A 130 -10.24 -15.40 26.15
N GLY A 131 -10.88 -14.28 25.84
CA GLY A 131 -12.21 -13.95 26.37
C GLY A 131 -12.21 -13.48 27.84
N GLN A 132 -11.04 -13.31 28.46
CA GLN A 132 -10.96 -12.87 29.85
C GLN A 132 -11.32 -11.40 29.98
N VAL A 133 -12.49 -11.13 30.55
CA VAL A 133 -12.88 -9.81 31.05
C VAL A 133 -11.91 -9.35 32.14
N TYR A 134 -11.79 -8.03 32.30
CA TYR A 134 -10.84 -7.45 33.26
C TYR A 134 -11.29 -7.68 34.70
N SER A 135 -10.35 -7.96 35.60
CA SER A 135 -10.61 -8.10 37.04
C SER A 135 -10.10 -6.91 37.86
N THR A 136 -9.23 -6.08 37.28
CA THR A 136 -8.61 -4.93 37.93
C THR A 136 -8.59 -3.71 37.00
N PRO A 137 -8.48 -2.47 37.54
CA PRO A 137 -8.28 -1.27 36.73
C PRO A 137 -7.07 -1.35 35.79
N GLN A 138 -6.00 -2.05 36.22
CA GLN A 138 -4.80 -2.25 35.42
C GLN A 138 -5.07 -3.14 34.20
N GLU A 139 -5.87 -4.19 34.36
CA GLU A 139 -6.28 -5.05 33.25
C GLU A 139 -7.23 -4.35 32.28
N TYR A 140 -8.17 -3.56 32.80
CA TYR A 140 -9.01 -2.69 31.98
C TYR A 140 -8.16 -1.78 31.09
N ALA A 141 -7.20 -1.05 31.69
CA ALA A 141 -6.30 -0.18 30.95
C ALA A 141 -5.45 -0.95 29.92
N ARG A 142 -4.99 -2.17 30.25
CA ARG A 142 -4.21 -3.03 29.35
C ARG A 142 -5.03 -3.43 28.12
N GLN A 143 -6.25 -3.90 28.31
CA GLN A 143 -7.13 -4.34 27.20
C GLN A 143 -7.54 -3.15 26.33
N THR A 144 -7.88 -2.01 26.95
CA THR A 144 -8.26 -0.77 26.26
C THR A 144 -7.11 -0.26 25.38
N ARG A 145 -5.91 -0.12 25.95
CA ARG A 145 -4.72 0.30 25.18
C ARG A 145 -4.41 -0.64 24.03
N PHE A 146 -4.59 -1.95 24.23
CA PHE A 146 -4.38 -2.91 23.16
C PHE A 146 -5.28 -2.64 21.95
N LEU A 147 -6.60 -2.51 22.14
CA LEU A 147 -7.52 -2.28 21.03
C LEU A 147 -7.38 -0.88 20.42
N LEU A 148 -7.18 0.16 21.23
CA LEU A 148 -6.95 1.52 20.72
C LEU A 148 -5.66 1.60 19.89
N SER A 149 -4.57 0.96 20.33
CA SER A 149 -3.32 0.88 19.54
C SER A 149 -3.48 0.13 18.22
N ARG A 150 -4.51 -0.73 18.13
CA ARG A 150 -4.90 -1.43 16.91
C ARG A 150 -5.80 -0.57 16.01
N GLY A 151 -6.21 0.62 16.45
CA GLY A 151 -7.01 1.56 15.68
C GLY A 151 -8.50 1.27 15.68
N PHE A 152 -8.99 0.49 16.64
CA PHE A 152 -10.44 0.35 16.87
C PHE A 152 -10.98 1.61 17.57
N SER A 153 -12.18 2.03 17.19
CA SER A 153 -12.82 3.22 17.76
C SER A 153 -13.13 3.06 19.26
N ALA A 154 -13.08 4.16 20.01
CA ALA A 154 -13.30 4.15 21.45
C ALA A 154 -14.69 3.59 21.82
N ASP A 155 -15.71 3.83 20.99
CA ASP A 155 -17.05 3.28 21.17
C ASP A 155 -17.06 1.74 21.08
N ILE A 156 -16.38 1.18 20.08
CA ILE A 156 -16.25 -0.28 19.95
C ILE A 156 -15.43 -0.86 21.10
N VAL A 157 -14.35 -0.20 21.52
CA VAL A 157 -13.53 -0.65 22.64
C VAL A 157 -14.34 -0.72 23.94
N ARG A 158 -15.13 0.31 24.24
CA ARG A 158 -16.04 0.31 25.40
C ARG A 158 -17.07 -0.82 25.34
N LYS A 159 -17.64 -1.09 24.16
CA LYS A 159 -18.62 -2.18 23.96
C LYS A 159 -18.05 -3.58 24.15
N ILE A 160 -16.75 -3.78 23.87
CA ILE A 160 -16.06 -5.07 24.01
C ILE A 160 -15.58 -5.27 25.44
N ILE A 161 -14.98 -4.25 26.04
CA ILE A 161 -14.42 -4.32 27.38
C ILE A 161 -15.53 -3.93 28.37
N ARG A 162 -16.49 -4.85 28.54
CA ARG A 162 -17.60 -4.70 29.49
C ARG A 162 -17.17 -5.06 30.91
N SER A 163 -17.86 -4.48 31.89
CA SER A 163 -17.69 -4.84 33.29
C SER A 163 -18.05 -6.32 33.50
N PRO A 164 -17.33 -7.06 34.36
CA PRO A 164 -17.72 -8.42 34.75
C PRO A 164 -19.13 -8.55 35.34
N SER A 165 -19.75 -7.42 35.73
CA SER A 165 -21.05 -7.35 36.38
C SER A 165 -22.24 -7.11 35.43
N GLU A 166 -22.04 -7.19 34.10
CA GLU A 166 -23.09 -6.97 33.08
C GLU A 166 -23.66 -8.27 32.47
N ASP A 167 -23.39 -9.43 33.08
CA ASP A 167 -24.00 -10.73 32.77
C ASP A 167 -24.91 -11.22 33.90
#